data_AF-A0A831LB90-F1
#
_entry.id   AF-A0A831LB90-F1
#
_cell.length_a   1.000
_cell.length_b   1.000
_cell.length_c   1.000
_cell.angle_alpha   90.00
_cell.angle_beta   90.00
_cell.angle_gamma   90.00
#
_symmetry.space_group_name_H-M   'P 1'
#
loop_
_entity.id
_entity.type
_entity.pdbx_description
1 polymer ?
#
loop_
_entity_poly.entity_id
_entity_poly.type
_entity_poly.pdbx_seq_one_letter_code
_entity_poly.pdbx_strand_id
1 'polypeptide(L)'
;WRMSVKEVLSRWKDAGLDAISGGGAEIFAEEVRRVVAPNKITGEQWLEVAKRAHELGIPSNATMLYGHVEREEHVVDHIFRVKELQEKTGGLLLFIPVKFNPLNTELYAKGLVKTPAPSTYDVKVTAIARLILLDRLKVAAYWLSVGKKLASTLLLAGANDLVGTMYNEAVLTSAGAKHDATVGELAALAREAGKTPALRDTFHRVIKPL
;
A
#
# COMPACT_ATOMS: atom_id res chain seq x y z
N TRP A 1 27.98 4.04 -4.63
CA TRP A 1 27.57 3.17 -5.75
C TRP A 1 27.61 3.95 -7.05
N ARG A 2 28.05 3.36 -8.18
CA ARG A 2 28.31 4.06 -9.46
C ARG A 2 27.23 3.85 -10.55
N MET A 3 26.24 2.98 -10.33
CA MET A 3 25.19 2.67 -11.33
C MET A 3 24.00 3.61 -11.18
N SER A 4 23.38 3.98 -12.32
CA SER A 4 22.12 4.74 -12.31
C SER A 4 20.93 3.84 -11.95
N VAL A 5 19.82 4.44 -11.49
CA VAL A 5 18.56 3.71 -11.23
C VAL A 5 18.11 2.93 -12.46
N LYS A 6 18.17 3.54 -13.65
CA LYS A 6 17.80 2.90 -14.92
C LYS A 6 18.67 1.67 -15.20
N GLU A 7 19.98 1.76 -14.96
CA GLU A 7 20.90 0.65 -15.17
C GLU A 7 20.61 -0.51 -14.23
N VAL A 8 20.37 -0.24 -12.95
CA VAL A 8 20.01 -1.26 -11.97
C VAL A 8 18.70 -1.96 -12.36
N LEU A 9 17.66 -1.18 -12.67
CA LEU A 9 16.35 -1.72 -13.04
C LEU A 9 16.40 -2.53 -14.34
N SER A 10 17.17 -2.09 -15.35
CA SER A 10 17.36 -2.85 -16.59
C SER A 10 18.00 -4.20 -16.30
N ARG A 11 19.09 -4.23 -15.53
CA ARG A 11 19.77 -5.48 -15.17
C ARG A 11 18.87 -6.42 -14.37
N TRP A 12 18.05 -5.89 -13.48
CA TRP A 12 17.08 -6.69 -12.73
C TRP A 12 15.99 -7.25 -13.63
N LYS A 13 15.48 -6.46 -14.58
CA LYS A 13 14.53 -6.94 -15.59
C LYS A 13 15.13 -8.08 -16.43
N ASP A 14 16.36 -7.90 -16.91
CA ASP A 14 17.09 -8.92 -17.68
C ASP A 14 17.35 -10.19 -16.85
N ALA A 15 17.46 -10.05 -15.53
CA ALA A 15 17.59 -11.16 -14.59
C ALA A 15 16.25 -11.80 -14.16
N GLY A 16 15.09 -11.29 -14.63
CA GLY A 16 13.77 -11.86 -14.38
C GLY A 16 12.89 -11.11 -13.37
N LEU A 17 13.18 -9.84 -13.06
CA LEU A 17 12.27 -9.01 -12.26
C LEU A 17 11.00 -8.66 -13.04
N ASP A 18 9.86 -9.17 -12.56
CA ASP A 18 8.54 -8.99 -13.19
C ASP A 18 7.77 -7.75 -12.72
N ALA A 19 7.86 -7.41 -11.44
CA ALA A 19 7.13 -6.29 -10.83
C ALA A 19 7.81 -5.83 -9.53
N ILE A 20 7.58 -4.57 -9.15
CA ILE A 20 8.13 -3.98 -7.91
C ILE A 20 7.03 -3.82 -6.86
N SER A 21 7.33 -4.23 -5.62
CA SER A 21 6.42 -3.98 -4.48
C SER A 21 6.32 -2.48 -4.17
N GLY A 22 5.22 -2.03 -3.56
CA GLY A 22 5.01 -0.60 -3.30
C GLY A 22 5.63 -0.04 -2.03
N GLY A 23 6.43 -0.84 -1.32
CA GLY A 23 6.99 -0.47 -0.01
C GLY A 23 7.96 0.73 -0.05
N GLY A 24 8.21 1.33 1.12
CA GLY A 24 9.16 2.43 1.29
C GLY A 24 8.63 3.82 0.90
N ALA A 25 7.40 3.90 0.40
CA ALA A 25 6.72 5.13 0.07
C ALA A 25 6.34 5.95 1.32
N GLU A 26 5.96 5.30 2.42
CA GLU A 26 5.52 5.94 3.68
C GLU A 26 4.51 7.09 3.41
N ILE A 27 4.70 8.26 4.03
CA ILE A 27 4.18 9.55 3.56
C ILE A 27 5.28 10.28 2.78
N PHE A 28 4.92 11.02 1.72
CA PHE A 28 5.92 11.70 0.89
C PHE A 28 6.40 13.03 1.48
N ALA A 29 5.56 13.72 2.26
CA ALA A 29 5.88 14.98 2.92
C ALA A 29 7.19 14.88 3.72
N GLU A 30 8.12 15.78 3.45
CA GLU A 30 9.50 15.69 3.94
C GLU A 30 9.58 15.75 5.47
N GLU A 31 8.77 16.61 6.09
CA GLU A 31 8.70 16.76 7.54
C GLU A 31 8.23 15.47 8.23
N VAL A 32 7.32 14.71 7.60
CA VAL A 32 6.88 13.41 8.11
C VAL A 32 7.98 12.37 7.92
N ARG A 33 8.61 12.34 6.74
CA ARG A 33 9.70 11.40 6.44
C ARG A 33 10.88 11.54 7.38
N ARG A 34 11.27 12.77 7.75
CA ARG A 34 12.35 13.02 8.72
C ARG A 34 12.08 12.38 10.09
N VAL A 35 10.81 12.18 10.44
CA VAL A 35 10.40 11.55 11.70
C VAL A 35 10.25 10.04 11.56
N VAL A 36 9.59 9.58 10.49
CA VAL A 36 9.20 8.16 10.31
C VAL A 36 10.28 7.32 9.63
N ALA A 37 11.03 7.90 8.71
CA ALA A 37 11.98 7.18 7.85
C ALA A 37 13.20 8.04 7.44
N PRO A 38 13.96 8.61 8.40
CA PRO A 38 15.03 9.59 8.11
C PRO A 38 16.17 9.06 7.23
N ASN A 39 16.37 7.74 7.22
CA ASN A 39 17.47 7.08 6.49
C ASN A 39 17.03 6.51 5.14
N LYS A 40 15.74 6.64 4.76
CA LYS A 40 15.23 6.19 3.46
C LYS A 40 15.33 7.31 2.43
N ILE A 41 15.21 6.95 1.15
CA ILE A 41 15.11 7.90 0.04
C ILE A 41 13.94 8.89 0.25
N THR A 42 13.99 10.05 -0.37
CA THR A 42 12.89 11.04 -0.31
C THR A 42 11.65 10.55 -1.08
N GLY A 43 10.51 11.21 -0.88
CA GLY A 43 9.30 10.94 -1.67
C GLY A 43 9.52 11.18 -3.16
N GLU A 44 10.24 12.24 -3.53
CA GLU A 44 10.60 12.51 -4.93
C GLU A 44 11.45 11.40 -5.54
N GLN A 45 12.45 10.92 -4.79
CA GLN A 45 13.30 9.82 -5.25
C GLN A 45 12.49 8.53 -5.42
N TRP A 46 11.53 8.25 -4.52
CA TRP A 46 10.65 7.09 -4.66
C TRP A 46 9.81 7.18 -5.94
N LEU A 47 9.20 8.35 -6.21
CA LEU A 47 8.40 8.57 -7.42
C LEU A 47 9.25 8.49 -8.69
N GLU A 48 10.46 9.02 -8.69
CA GLU A 48 11.37 8.92 -9.83
C GLU A 48 11.78 7.46 -10.09
N VAL A 49 12.09 6.68 -9.06
CA VAL A 49 12.39 5.25 -9.20
C VAL A 49 11.20 4.49 -9.79
N ALA A 50 9.98 4.73 -9.29
CA ALA A 50 8.76 4.11 -9.80
C ALA A 50 8.51 4.51 -11.27
N LYS A 51 8.65 5.79 -11.60
CA LYS A 51 8.55 6.29 -12.98
C LYS A 51 9.54 5.59 -13.91
N ARG A 52 10.81 5.46 -13.52
CA ARG A 52 11.83 4.76 -14.32
C ARG A 52 11.52 3.27 -14.50
N ALA A 53 10.99 2.62 -13.48
CA ALA A 53 10.54 1.24 -13.60
C ALA A 53 9.43 1.13 -14.65
N HIS A 54 8.44 2.02 -14.61
CA HIS A 54 7.33 2.03 -15.56
C HIS A 54 7.79 2.36 -16.99
N GLU A 55 8.74 3.28 -17.18
CA GLU A 55 9.37 3.56 -18.49
C GLU A 55 10.07 2.33 -19.09
N LEU A 56 10.56 1.42 -18.24
CA LEU A 56 11.14 0.14 -18.64
C LEU A 56 10.10 -0.98 -18.76
N GLY A 57 8.81 -0.70 -18.58
CA GLY A 57 7.72 -1.68 -18.61
C GLY A 57 7.69 -2.60 -17.39
N ILE A 58 8.28 -2.21 -16.26
CA ILE A 58 8.23 -2.93 -14.99
C ILE A 58 7.12 -2.30 -14.15
N PRO A 59 5.95 -2.94 -13.98
CA PRO A 59 4.87 -2.39 -13.18
C PRO A 59 5.21 -2.41 -11.69
N SER A 60 4.49 -1.59 -10.91
CA SER A 60 4.68 -1.56 -9.46
C SER A 60 3.39 -1.34 -8.67
N ASN A 61 3.45 -1.48 -7.35
CA ASN A 61 2.39 -0.99 -6.45
C ASN A 61 2.81 0.34 -5.82
N ALA A 62 1.87 1.04 -5.19
CA ALA A 62 2.14 2.19 -4.34
C ALA A 62 1.55 1.94 -2.95
N THR A 63 2.34 2.07 -1.89
CA THR A 63 1.84 2.01 -0.50
C THR A 63 1.77 3.41 0.10
N MET A 64 0.98 3.56 1.15
CA MET A 64 0.98 4.76 1.99
C MET A 64 0.83 4.34 3.44
N LEU A 65 1.86 4.56 4.26
CA LEU A 65 1.77 4.31 5.70
C LEU A 65 1.01 5.48 6.34
N TYR A 66 -0.07 5.20 7.07
CA TYR A 66 -0.91 6.23 7.69
C TYR A 66 -1.29 5.86 9.13
N GLY A 67 -1.78 6.84 9.88
CA GLY A 67 -2.17 6.71 11.28
C GLY A 67 -0.99 6.87 12.24
N HIS A 68 0.00 7.69 11.88
CA HIS A 68 1.17 8.00 12.70
C HIS A 68 1.27 9.51 12.99
N VAL A 69 2.39 10.14 12.68
CA VAL A 69 2.67 11.56 12.99
C VAL A 69 2.23 12.54 11.90
N GLU A 70 1.58 12.05 10.84
CA GLU A 70 1.14 12.85 9.71
C GLU A 70 -0.12 13.66 10.02
N ARG A 71 -0.37 14.69 9.21
CA ARG A 71 -1.63 15.45 9.20
C ARG A 71 -2.45 15.05 7.98
N GLU A 72 -3.74 15.37 7.99
CA GLU A 72 -4.69 14.95 6.94
C GLU A 72 -4.26 15.45 5.55
N GLU A 73 -3.69 16.66 5.46
CA GLU A 73 -3.19 17.20 4.19
C GLU A 73 -2.03 16.38 3.59
N HIS A 74 -1.21 15.74 4.42
CA HIS A 74 -0.11 14.90 3.92
C HIS A 74 -0.62 13.60 3.30
N VAL A 75 -1.71 13.04 3.85
CA VAL A 75 -2.38 11.88 3.29
C VAL A 75 -2.98 12.23 1.93
N VAL A 76 -3.67 13.36 1.85
CA VAL A 76 -4.27 13.84 0.59
C VAL A 76 -3.20 14.13 -0.46
N ASP A 77 -2.13 14.85 -0.11
CA ASP A 77 -0.98 15.11 -0.98
C ASP A 77 -0.39 13.81 -1.52
N HIS A 78 -0.14 12.83 -0.66
CA HIS A 78 0.41 11.54 -1.06
C HIS A 78 -0.46 10.86 -2.12
N ILE A 79 -1.79 10.80 -1.91
CA ILE A 79 -2.72 10.15 -2.85
C ILE A 79 -2.74 10.92 -4.19
N PHE A 80 -2.72 12.25 -4.19
CA PHE A 80 -2.64 13.05 -5.41
C PHE A 80 -1.35 12.79 -6.20
N ARG A 81 -0.21 12.67 -5.52
CA ARG A 81 1.06 12.37 -6.18
C ARG A 81 1.10 10.95 -6.76
N VAL A 82 0.48 9.99 -6.08
CA VAL A 82 0.26 8.63 -6.64
C VAL A 82 -0.64 8.71 -7.88
N LYS A 83 -1.73 9.48 -7.83
CA LYS A 83 -2.61 9.71 -8.98
C LYS A 83 -1.84 10.31 -10.17
N GLU A 84 -1.03 11.33 -9.94
CA GLU A 84 -0.24 11.98 -11.00
C GLU A 84 0.79 11.03 -11.61
N LEU A 85 1.46 10.21 -10.80
CA LEU A 85 2.37 9.18 -11.31
C LEU A 85 1.61 8.18 -12.19
N GLN A 86 0.41 7.76 -11.75
CA GLN A 86 -0.42 6.84 -12.52
C GLN A 86 -0.91 7.46 -13.82
N GLU A 87 -1.32 8.73 -13.83
CA GLU A 87 -1.74 9.43 -15.05
C GLU A 87 -0.59 9.61 -16.04
N LYS A 88 0.65 9.76 -15.55
CA LYS A 88 1.84 9.90 -16.40
C LYS A 88 2.31 8.58 -16.99
N THR A 89 2.15 7.47 -16.27
CA THR A 89 2.86 6.21 -16.60
C THR A 89 1.96 5.00 -16.79
N GLY A 90 0.77 4.96 -16.18
CA GLY A 90 -0.11 3.80 -16.18
C GLY A 90 0.47 2.54 -15.53
N GLY A 91 1.62 2.63 -14.87
CA GLY A 91 2.39 1.47 -14.43
C GLY A 91 2.08 0.96 -13.02
N LEU A 92 1.24 1.68 -12.25
CA LEU A 92 0.78 1.20 -10.95
C LEU A 92 -0.35 0.19 -11.12
N LEU A 93 -0.22 -0.94 -10.42
CA LEU A 93 -1.21 -2.01 -10.37
C LEU A 93 -2.23 -1.79 -9.24
N LEU A 94 -1.74 -1.33 -8.08
CA LEU A 94 -2.53 -1.21 -6.85
C LEU A 94 -2.02 -0.11 -5.94
N PHE A 95 -2.95 0.64 -5.35
CA PHE A 95 -2.69 1.53 -4.20
C PHE A 95 -3.06 0.82 -2.89
N ILE A 96 -2.16 0.84 -1.91
CA ILE A 96 -2.29 0.09 -0.66
C ILE A 96 -2.08 1.04 0.54
N PRO A 97 -3.18 1.57 1.13
CA PRO A 97 -3.11 2.19 2.44
C PRO A 97 -2.69 1.15 3.49
N VAL A 98 -1.61 1.42 4.20
CA VAL A 98 -1.06 0.55 5.25
C VAL A 98 -1.27 1.24 6.59
N LYS A 99 -2.08 0.63 7.46
CA LYS A 99 -2.30 1.17 8.81
C LYS A 99 -1.06 0.98 9.67
N PHE A 100 -0.58 2.06 10.28
CA PHE A 100 0.53 2.02 11.19
C PHE A 100 0.18 1.29 12.49
N ASN A 101 1.05 0.37 12.89
CA ASN A 101 1.01 -0.28 14.20
C ASN A 101 2.16 0.30 15.06
N PRO A 102 1.85 1.03 16.15
CA PRO A 102 2.88 1.64 16.99
C PRO A 102 3.66 0.63 17.84
N LEU A 103 3.12 -0.57 18.08
CA LEU A 103 3.76 -1.53 18.98
C LEU A 103 5.16 -1.90 18.47
N ASN A 104 6.13 -1.93 19.39
CA ASN A 104 7.54 -2.22 19.11
C ASN A 104 8.22 -1.26 18.10
N THR A 105 7.79 0.01 18.04
CA THR A 105 8.40 1.02 17.18
C THR A 105 9.13 2.11 17.97
N GLU A 106 10.10 2.78 17.33
CA GLU A 106 10.78 3.95 17.92
C GLU A 106 9.81 5.11 18.19
N LEU A 107 8.78 5.27 17.35
CA LEU A 107 7.73 6.29 17.54
C LEU A 107 6.94 6.06 18.84
N TYR A 108 6.68 4.80 19.18
CA TYR A 108 6.07 4.43 20.46
C TYR A 108 7.02 4.67 21.63
N ALA A 109 8.28 4.25 21.51
CA ALA A 109 9.30 4.45 22.54
C ALA A 109 9.52 5.93 22.87
N LYS A 110 9.44 6.81 21.87
CA LYS A 110 9.50 8.28 22.03
C LYS A 110 8.18 8.92 22.46
N GLY A 111 7.10 8.13 22.60
CA GLY A 111 5.78 8.60 23.00
C GLY A 111 5.05 9.45 21.96
N LEU A 112 5.52 9.47 20.70
CA LEU A 112 4.93 10.25 19.60
C LEU A 112 3.64 9.62 19.08
N VAL A 113 3.56 8.29 19.07
CA VAL A 113 2.35 7.54 18.69
C VAL A 113 2.15 6.39 19.67
N LYS A 114 1.11 6.47 20.49
CA LYS A 114 0.86 5.49 21.58
C LYS A 114 -0.18 4.44 21.23
N THR A 115 -1.09 4.75 20.31
CA THR A 115 -2.21 3.88 19.93
C THR A 115 -2.42 3.92 18.43
N PRO A 116 -2.89 2.83 17.81
CA PRO A 116 -3.30 2.85 16.41
C PRO A 116 -4.39 3.91 16.16
N ALA A 117 -4.45 4.43 14.93
CA ALA A 117 -5.53 5.33 14.51
C ALA A 117 -6.93 4.68 14.67
N PRO A 118 -7.98 5.46 14.94
CA PRO A 118 -9.33 4.93 15.08
C PRO A 118 -9.88 4.39 13.74
N SER A 119 -10.76 3.39 13.80
CA SER A 119 -11.36 2.77 12.60
C SER A 119 -12.09 3.76 11.68
N THR A 120 -12.61 4.86 12.23
CA THR A 120 -13.22 5.93 11.44
C THR A 120 -12.22 6.63 10.52
N TYR A 121 -10.95 6.72 10.91
CA TYR A 121 -9.89 7.26 10.08
C TYR A 121 -9.54 6.30 8.93
N ASP A 122 -9.45 4.99 9.21
CA ASP A 122 -9.19 3.97 8.18
C ASP A 122 -10.23 4.01 7.04
N VAL A 123 -11.50 4.20 7.41
CA VAL A 123 -12.62 4.36 6.45
C VAL A 123 -12.46 5.65 5.64
N LYS A 124 -12.15 6.79 6.30
CA LYS A 124 -11.91 8.07 5.61
C LYS A 124 -10.77 7.97 4.60
N VAL A 125 -9.62 7.42 5.01
CA VAL A 125 -8.44 7.24 4.13
C VAL A 125 -8.81 6.41 2.90
N THR A 126 -9.51 5.29 3.10
CA THR A 126 -9.94 4.43 1.99
C THR A 126 -10.92 5.12 1.04
N ALA A 127 -11.93 5.80 1.60
CA ALA A 127 -12.94 6.50 0.80
C ALA A 127 -12.34 7.67 0.01
N ILE A 128 -11.48 8.48 0.64
CA ILE A 128 -10.77 9.58 -0.04
C ILE A 128 -9.86 9.03 -1.14
N ALA A 129 -9.13 7.94 -0.88
CA ALA A 129 -8.31 7.29 -1.89
C ALA A 129 -9.14 6.86 -3.11
N ARG A 130 -10.31 6.23 -2.89
CA ARG A 130 -11.22 5.88 -4.00
C ARG A 130 -11.73 7.11 -4.74
N LEU A 131 -12.12 8.17 -4.04
CA LEU A 131 -12.65 9.40 -4.68
C LEU A 131 -11.59 10.12 -5.52
N ILE A 132 -10.33 10.13 -5.09
CA ILE A 132 -9.24 10.77 -5.83
C ILE A 132 -8.79 9.88 -7.01
N LEU A 133 -8.63 8.58 -6.79
CA LEU A 133 -8.11 7.64 -7.80
C LEU A 133 -9.18 7.21 -8.81
N LEU A 134 -10.46 7.29 -8.45
CA LEU A 134 -11.59 6.82 -9.26
C LEU A 134 -11.33 5.39 -9.78
N ASP A 135 -11.54 5.14 -11.06
CA ASP A 135 -11.28 3.85 -11.71
C ASP A 135 -9.85 3.72 -12.27
N ARG A 136 -8.99 4.73 -12.07
CA ARG A 136 -7.62 4.74 -12.63
C ARG A 136 -6.69 3.76 -11.93
N LEU A 137 -6.97 3.45 -10.66
CA LEU A 137 -6.15 2.56 -9.85
C LEU A 137 -7.03 1.78 -8.86
N LYS A 138 -6.70 0.50 -8.69
CA LYS A 138 -7.33 -0.32 -7.64
C LYS A 138 -6.89 0.19 -6.26
N VAL A 139 -7.75 0.04 -5.27
CA VAL A 139 -7.49 0.46 -3.89
C VAL A 139 -7.65 -0.76 -3.00
N ALA A 140 -6.60 -1.10 -2.27
CA ALA A 140 -6.58 -2.26 -1.40
C ALA A 140 -7.16 -1.96 -0.01
N ALA A 141 -7.79 -2.97 0.56
CA ALA A 141 -7.94 -3.14 1.99
C ALA A 141 -6.88 -4.16 2.44
N TYR A 142 -5.82 -3.67 3.09
CA TYR A 142 -4.75 -4.54 3.59
C TYR A 142 -5.18 -5.19 4.91
N TRP A 143 -5.82 -6.36 4.81
CA TRP A 143 -6.52 -6.98 5.95
C TRP A 143 -5.57 -7.39 7.09
N LEU A 144 -4.28 -7.61 6.80
CA LEU A 144 -3.27 -7.86 7.83
C LEU A 144 -2.97 -6.63 8.69
N SER A 145 -3.14 -5.39 8.18
CA SER A 145 -2.91 -4.18 8.97
C SER A 145 -4.16 -3.70 9.71
N VAL A 146 -5.36 -3.96 9.16
CA VAL A 146 -6.63 -3.45 9.73
C VAL A 146 -7.50 -4.52 10.42
N GLY A 147 -7.23 -5.80 10.18
CA GLY A 147 -8.03 -6.93 10.62
C GLY A 147 -9.23 -7.24 9.71
N LYS A 148 -9.70 -8.50 9.74
CA LYS A 148 -10.78 -9.03 8.87
C LYS A 148 -12.07 -8.21 8.91
N LYS A 149 -12.55 -7.87 10.11
CA LYS A 149 -13.82 -7.14 10.31
C LYS A 149 -13.80 -5.77 9.65
N LEU A 150 -12.74 -5.00 9.89
CA LEU A 150 -12.61 -3.68 9.30
C LEU A 150 -12.34 -3.77 7.79
N ALA A 151 -11.56 -4.75 7.33
CA ALA A 151 -11.35 -4.97 5.89
C ALA A 151 -12.66 -5.16 5.12
N SER A 152 -13.64 -5.88 5.69
CA SER A 152 -15.00 -5.99 5.12
C SER A 152 -15.70 -4.63 5.02
N THR A 153 -15.61 -3.79 6.06
CA THR A 153 -16.11 -2.41 6.02
C THR A 153 -15.40 -1.56 4.95
N LEU A 154 -14.09 -1.72 4.77
CA LEU A 154 -13.35 -0.97 3.76
C LEU A 154 -13.76 -1.33 2.32
N LEU A 155 -14.24 -2.55 2.06
CA LEU A 155 -14.81 -2.93 0.76
C LEU A 155 -16.09 -2.13 0.43
N LEU A 156 -16.85 -1.73 1.46
CA LEU A 156 -18.01 -0.84 1.31
C LEU A 156 -17.57 0.62 1.13
N ALA A 157 -16.40 1.00 1.67
CA ALA A 157 -15.85 2.35 1.59
C ALA A 157 -15.07 2.64 0.29
N GLY A 158 -14.92 1.67 -0.61
CA GLY A 158 -14.29 1.86 -1.92
C GLY A 158 -13.07 0.99 -2.18
N ALA A 159 -12.58 0.21 -1.22
CA ALA A 159 -11.58 -0.82 -1.50
C ALA A 159 -12.17 -1.89 -2.44
N ASN A 160 -11.34 -2.42 -3.33
CA ASN A 160 -11.72 -3.48 -4.27
C ASN A 160 -10.68 -4.59 -4.38
N ASP A 161 -9.80 -4.70 -3.39
CA ASP A 161 -8.75 -5.71 -3.33
C ASP A 161 -8.43 -6.07 -1.87
N LEU A 162 -8.54 -7.35 -1.49
CA LEU A 162 -8.10 -7.83 -0.17
C LEU A 162 -6.65 -8.31 -0.27
N VAL A 163 -5.71 -7.41 0.05
CA VAL A 163 -4.27 -7.70 0.03
C VAL A 163 -3.81 -8.29 1.36
N GLY A 164 -2.80 -9.15 1.32
CA GLY A 164 -2.19 -9.75 2.52
C GLY A 164 -2.17 -11.28 2.51
N THR A 165 -2.45 -11.91 1.37
CA THR A 165 -2.34 -13.37 1.17
C THR A 165 -0.89 -13.82 0.92
N MET A 166 0.10 -13.09 1.44
CA MET A 166 1.50 -13.47 1.32
C MET A 166 1.81 -14.61 2.28
N TYR A 167 2.60 -15.60 1.81
CA TYR A 167 3.04 -16.73 2.63
C TYR A 167 3.94 -16.31 3.82
N ASN A 168 4.49 -15.10 3.83
CA ASN A 168 5.38 -14.61 4.89
C ASN A 168 5.30 -13.07 5.02
N GLU A 169 4.66 -12.55 6.07
CA GLU A 169 4.57 -11.11 6.38
C GLU A 169 5.41 -10.76 7.62
N ALA A 170 6.73 -10.80 7.48
CA ALA A 170 7.65 -10.62 8.61
C ALA A 170 7.53 -9.24 9.28
N VAL A 171 7.19 -8.18 8.53
CA VAL A 171 7.13 -6.81 9.05
C VAL A 171 5.96 -6.66 10.02
N LEU A 172 4.72 -6.98 9.60
CA LEU A 172 3.57 -6.89 10.49
C LEU A 172 3.64 -7.89 11.65
N THR A 173 4.18 -9.09 11.42
CA THR A 173 4.42 -10.05 12.51
C THR A 173 5.42 -9.50 13.53
N SER A 174 6.51 -8.86 13.10
CA SER A 174 7.46 -8.21 14.03
C SER A 174 6.84 -7.04 14.81
N ALA A 175 5.86 -6.35 14.21
CA ALA A 175 5.04 -5.33 14.87
C ALA A 175 3.90 -5.93 15.74
N GLY A 176 3.76 -7.26 15.81
CA GLY A 176 2.82 -7.95 16.69
C GLY A 176 1.46 -8.32 16.08
N ALA A 177 1.27 -8.17 14.78
CA ALA A 177 0.05 -8.64 14.10
C ALA A 177 -0.01 -10.18 14.07
N LYS A 178 -1.17 -10.76 14.41
CA LYS A 178 -1.45 -12.21 14.38
C LYS A 178 -2.73 -12.47 13.59
N HIS A 179 -2.59 -12.74 12.30
CA HIS A 179 -3.74 -12.83 11.40
C HIS A 179 -3.55 -13.96 10.38
N ASP A 180 -4.20 -15.09 10.61
CA ASP A 180 -4.34 -16.17 9.63
C ASP A 180 -5.71 -16.07 8.95
N ALA A 181 -5.75 -16.29 7.63
CA ALA A 181 -7.00 -16.41 6.89
C ALA A 181 -6.88 -17.41 5.76
N THR A 182 -7.91 -18.22 5.55
CA THR A 182 -7.98 -19.04 4.33
C THR A 182 -8.54 -18.22 3.17
N VAL A 183 -8.28 -18.65 1.93
CA VAL A 183 -8.89 -18.05 0.72
C VAL A 183 -10.42 -18.05 0.81
N GLY A 184 -11.01 -19.13 1.37
CA GLY A 184 -12.46 -19.24 1.56
C GLY A 184 -13.02 -18.20 2.54
N GLU A 185 -12.31 -17.94 3.63
CA GLU A 185 -12.70 -16.90 4.60
C GLU A 185 -12.65 -15.50 3.99
N LEU A 186 -11.59 -15.18 3.23
CA LEU A 186 -11.49 -13.88 2.55
C LEU A 186 -12.58 -13.72 1.47
N ALA A 187 -12.91 -14.81 0.76
CA ALA A 187 -14.00 -14.80 -0.21
C ALA A 187 -15.36 -14.59 0.47
N ALA A 188 -15.60 -15.21 1.64
CA ALA A 188 -16.81 -14.99 2.42
C ALA A 188 -16.95 -13.53 2.86
N LEU A 189 -15.88 -12.92 3.40
CA LEU A 189 -15.87 -11.49 3.78
C LEU A 189 -16.24 -10.58 2.60
N ALA A 190 -15.71 -10.87 1.41
CA ALA A 190 -16.03 -10.10 0.21
C ALA A 190 -17.51 -10.25 -0.20
N ARG A 191 -18.09 -11.45 -0.13
CA ARG A 191 -19.51 -11.69 -0.43
C ARG A 191 -20.43 -11.00 0.57
N GLU A 192 -20.11 -11.05 1.86
CA GLU A 192 -20.86 -10.35 2.91
C GLU A 192 -20.88 -8.84 2.67
N ALA A 193 -19.80 -8.28 2.12
CA ALA A 193 -19.72 -6.88 1.68
C ALA A 193 -20.37 -6.62 0.29
N GLY A 194 -21.13 -7.57 -0.24
CA GLY A 194 -21.84 -7.45 -1.52
C GLY A 194 -20.93 -7.47 -2.75
N LYS A 195 -19.74 -8.06 -2.67
CA LYS A 195 -18.78 -8.16 -3.78
C LYS A 195 -18.75 -9.57 -4.37
N THR A 196 -18.27 -9.68 -5.61
CA THR A 196 -17.97 -10.96 -6.28
C THR A 196 -16.48 -11.28 -6.12
N PRO A 197 -16.08 -12.22 -5.25
CA PRO A 197 -14.67 -12.51 -5.03
C PRO A 197 -14.07 -13.27 -6.23
N ALA A 198 -12.80 -12.97 -6.51
CA ALA A 198 -12.01 -13.67 -7.49
C ALA A 198 -10.57 -13.79 -7.00
N LEU A 199 -9.95 -14.94 -7.27
CA LEU A 199 -8.51 -15.10 -7.08
C LEU A 199 -7.80 -14.47 -8.28
N ARG A 200 -6.80 -13.64 -8.02
CA ARG A 200 -6.01 -12.96 -9.04
C ARG A 200 -4.52 -13.23 -8.88
N ASP A 201 -3.76 -13.01 -9.94
CA ASP A 201 -2.30 -12.94 -9.87
C ASP A 201 -1.80 -11.51 -9.53
N THR A 202 -0.47 -11.35 -9.54
CA THR A 202 0.22 -10.06 -9.34
C THR A 202 -0.24 -9.00 -10.32
N PHE A 203 -0.51 -9.36 -11.57
CA PHE A 203 -0.92 -8.47 -12.64
C PHE A 203 -2.43 -8.22 -12.69
N HIS A 204 -3.13 -8.63 -11.62
CA HIS A 204 -4.58 -8.52 -11.48
C HIS A 204 -5.40 -9.25 -12.55
N ARG A 205 -4.82 -10.26 -13.19
CA ARG A 205 -5.56 -11.19 -14.04
C ARG A 205 -6.33 -12.15 -13.15
N VAL A 206 -7.62 -12.33 -13.42
CA VAL A 206 -8.46 -13.29 -12.70
C VAL A 206 -8.00 -14.69 -13.05
N ILE A 207 -7.54 -15.43 -12.05
CA ILE A 207 -7.19 -16.86 -12.16
C ILE A 207 -8.47 -17.68 -12.12
N LYS A 208 -9.35 -17.41 -11.14
CA LYS A 208 -10.67 -18.04 -11.05
C LYS A 208 -11.64 -17.22 -10.19
N PRO A 209 -12.95 -17.26 -10.49
CA PRO A 209 -13.98 -16.84 -9.54
C PRO A 209 -13.90 -17.68 -8.25
N LEU A 210 -14.26 -17.08 -7.11
CA LEU A 210 -14.23 -17.75 -5.81
C LEU A 210 -15.63 -17.96 -5.23
#